data_AF-A0A222EQ40-F1
#
_entry.id   AF-A0A222EQ40-F1
#
_cell.length_a   1.000
_cell.length_b   1.000
_cell.length_c   1.000
_cell.angle_alpha   90.00
_cell.angle_beta   90.00
_cell.angle_gamma   90.00
#
_symmetry.space_group_name_H-M   'P 1'
#
loop_
_entity.id
_entity.type
_entity.pdbx_description
1 polymer ?
#
loop_
_entity_poly.entity_id
_entity_poly.type
_entity_poly.pdbx_seq_one_letter_code
_entity_poly.pdbx_strand_id
1 'polypeptide(L)'
;MTKGIVSLKLSKYLRKIEVVTKIFKKSSFDLYLVASIIKNIKDPIQAIEFIKEITGNGSLYKLFSSLYLKKSKEFSGEDIENILNNSLVPTFQVSNWEYYYYPSLDITIIGNKVFAGDIYKDGNYIINNLNPDEDFVSSKVVQNILIDDDYDNYEYIYENNICKIKLVNNSNKYYELSLKDFTSSIEERNINLLDLKYDNQILEGRFDQLNNEYVMNLNEKELKFFKDSDLYIIEEVGVRQVKICKFFGTYWYSSSVIEYSKDQNISELALNFLIDSNKIYEVKNKLLLNIIENINSYLIKCNTVNSYLKIKNSNNFITLGLKLLINKEETFNWSDDVLKIFLSNYTNLKELLVIYSLNNKLDYTISNLIEIFNSDKRVMSEEDITKVTNHLNDVEKLHKEINILVGEMSQSGVRENMKKIKIDSNDLVALKKFYNKHMAHKNSINKETNLENLKEKLIYFQSVKKVHDKVLKLIK
;
A
#
# COMPACT_ATOMS: atom_id res chain seq x y z
N MET A 1 17.25 1.25 22.51
CA MET A 1 17.26 -0.14 21.99
C MET A 1 17.14 -0.14 20.46
N THR A 2 17.99 -0.91 19.77
CA THR A 2 17.93 -1.13 18.31
C THR A 2 17.50 -2.56 18.02
N LYS A 3 16.64 -2.80 17.04
CA LYS A 3 16.17 -4.15 16.66
C LYS A 3 15.92 -4.25 15.17
N GLY A 4 15.82 -5.44 14.60
CA GLY A 4 15.40 -5.61 13.21
C GLY A 4 15.88 -6.91 12.63
N ILE A 5 16.12 -6.95 11.33
CA ILE A 5 16.57 -8.14 10.60
C ILE A 5 18.02 -7.96 10.16
N VAL A 6 18.84 -8.99 10.39
CA VAL A 6 20.25 -9.04 9.99
C VAL A 6 20.54 -10.37 9.31
N SER A 7 21.37 -10.32 8.27
CA SER A 7 21.92 -11.49 7.60
C SER A 7 23.20 -11.92 8.32
N LEU A 8 23.17 -13.09 8.95
CA LEU A 8 24.28 -13.65 9.69
C LEU A 8 24.67 -15.02 9.15
N LYS A 9 25.97 -15.25 9.07
CA LYS A 9 26.59 -16.54 8.81
C LYS A 9 26.98 -17.19 10.13
N LEU A 10 26.04 -17.94 10.69
CA LEU A 10 26.24 -18.66 11.95
C LEU A 10 26.61 -20.12 11.65
N SER A 11 27.76 -20.57 12.13
CA SER A 11 28.15 -21.96 11.96
C SER A 11 27.11 -22.90 12.59
N LYS A 12 26.63 -23.84 11.78
CA LYS A 12 25.54 -24.75 12.15
C LYS A 12 25.94 -26.19 11.85
N TYR A 13 25.90 -27.04 12.87
CA TYR A 13 26.19 -28.45 12.73
C TYR A 13 24.90 -29.26 12.71
N LEU A 14 24.66 -30.00 11.63
CA LEU A 14 23.70 -31.09 11.63
C LEU A 14 24.34 -32.30 12.30
N ARG A 15 23.81 -32.66 13.46
CA ARG A 15 24.28 -33.81 14.23
C ARG A 15 23.24 -34.89 14.28
N LYS A 16 23.70 -36.12 14.06
CA LYS A 16 22.94 -37.33 14.30
C LYS A 16 23.63 -38.14 15.37
N ILE A 17 22.90 -38.42 16.46
CA ILE A 17 23.36 -39.30 17.53
C ILE A 17 22.60 -40.62 17.49
N GLU A 18 23.31 -41.71 17.67
CA GLU A 18 22.73 -43.00 17.99
C GLU A 18 22.66 -43.13 19.50
N VAL A 19 21.45 -43.28 20.03
CA VAL A 19 21.18 -43.55 21.44
C VAL A 19 20.78 -45.01 21.56
N VAL A 20 21.57 -45.77 22.31
CA VAL A 20 21.32 -47.18 22.60
C VAL A 20 20.65 -47.26 23.96
N THR A 21 19.43 -47.81 23.98
CA THR A 21 18.67 -48.09 25.19
C THR A 21 18.45 -49.58 25.36
N LYS A 22 18.22 -50.00 26.60
CA LYS A 22 17.89 -51.36 26.98
C LYS A 22 16.43 -51.36 27.42
N ILE A 23 15.61 -52.17 26.74
CA ILE A 23 14.20 -52.37 27.09
C ILE A 23 13.95 -53.82 27.44
N PHE A 24 13.03 -54.01 28.37
CA PHE A 24 12.63 -55.32 28.84
C PHE A 24 11.37 -55.76 28.09
N LYS A 25 11.47 -56.85 27.33
CA LYS A 25 10.35 -57.46 26.58
C LYS A 25 10.00 -58.81 27.16
N LYS A 26 8.75 -59.25 27.00
CA LYS A 26 8.31 -60.58 27.47
C LYS A 26 9.25 -61.68 26.96
N SER A 27 9.78 -62.47 27.88
CA SER A 27 10.65 -63.60 27.59
C SER A 27 9.86 -64.71 26.89
N SER A 28 10.45 -65.35 25.87
CA SER A 28 9.94 -66.64 25.44
C SER A 28 10.20 -67.70 26.51
N PHE A 29 9.41 -68.76 26.52
CA PHE A 29 9.59 -69.88 27.44
C PHE A 29 11.00 -70.47 27.36
N ASP A 30 11.57 -70.54 26.15
CA ASP A 30 12.93 -71.05 25.93
C ASP A 30 13.99 -70.18 26.62
N LEU A 31 13.85 -68.85 26.56
CA LEU A 31 14.78 -67.92 27.21
C LEU A 31 14.65 -67.96 28.73
N TYR A 32 13.43 -68.16 29.25
CA TYR A 32 13.20 -68.37 30.68
C TYR A 32 13.91 -69.63 31.19
N LEU A 33 13.74 -70.75 30.48
CA LEU A 33 14.41 -72.01 30.84
C LEU A 33 15.93 -71.88 30.77
N VAL A 34 16.47 -71.24 29.73
CA VAL A 34 17.90 -70.98 29.62
C VAL A 34 18.40 -70.09 30.76
N ALA A 35 17.68 -69.02 31.12
CA ALA A 35 18.05 -68.17 32.25
C ALA A 35 18.03 -68.94 33.58
N SER A 36 17.08 -69.85 33.77
CA SER A 36 17.00 -70.74 34.95
C SER A 36 18.22 -71.65 35.05
N ILE A 37 18.65 -72.22 33.91
CA ILE A 37 19.85 -73.05 33.84
C ILE A 37 21.11 -72.22 34.14
N ILE A 38 21.24 -71.01 33.58
CA ILE A 38 22.37 -70.12 33.84
C ILE A 38 22.44 -69.74 35.33
N LYS A 39 21.30 -69.47 35.98
CA LYS A 39 21.26 -69.11 37.41
C LYS A 39 21.69 -70.28 38.31
N ASN A 40 21.22 -71.48 38.01
CA ASN A 40 21.31 -72.63 38.91
C ASN A 40 22.54 -73.52 38.65
N ILE A 41 23.09 -73.54 37.44
CA ILE A 41 24.23 -74.39 37.06
C ILE A 41 25.43 -73.51 36.68
N LYS A 42 26.43 -73.47 37.56
CA LYS A 42 27.63 -72.62 37.39
C LYS A 42 28.66 -73.20 36.42
N ASP A 43 28.68 -74.52 36.24
CA ASP A 43 29.60 -75.21 35.33
C ASP A 43 28.98 -75.36 33.93
N PRO A 44 29.58 -74.78 32.87
CA PRO A 44 29.07 -74.87 31.50
C PRO A 44 28.96 -76.30 30.97
N ILE A 45 29.83 -77.22 31.40
CA ILE A 45 29.81 -78.61 30.92
C ILE A 45 28.58 -79.31 31.48
N GLN A 46 28.35 -79.19 32.79
CA GLN A 46 27.17 -79.74 33.46
C GLN A 46 25.87 -79.12 32.93
N ALA A 47 25.88 -77.84 32.58
CA ALA A 47 24.71 -77.19 32.00
C ALA A 47 24.32 -77.78 30.63
N ILE A 48 25.30 -78.08 29.78
CA ILE A 48 25.06 -78.70 28.46
C ILE A 48 24.60 -80.16 28.63
N GLU A 49 25.17 -80.91 29.57
CA GLU A 49 24.74 -82.27 29.89
C GLU A 49 23.30 -82.29 30.41
N PHE A 50 22.95 -81.37 31.32
CA PHE A 50 21.59 -81.21 31.81
C PHE A 50 20.61 -80.87 30.68
N ILE A 51 20.97 -79.95 29.77
CA ILE A 51 20.16 -79.65 28.57
C ILE A 51 19.96 -80.92 27.72
N LYS A 52 21.00 -81.75 27.55
CA LYS A 52 20.93 -83.01 26.81
C LYS A 52 20.02 -84.03 27.48
N GLU A 53 20.04 -84.11 28.81
CA GLU A 53 19.18 -85.00 29.59
C GLU A 53 17.70 -84.66 29.41
N ILE A 54 17.35 -83.36 29.50
CA ILE A 54 15.96 -82.91 29.42
C ILE A 54 15.42 -82.81 27.97
N THR A 55 16.28 -82.65 26.95
CA THR A 55 15.85 -82.48 25.54
C THR A 55 16.22 -83.63 24.59
N GLY A 56 17.02 -84.61 25.04
CA GLY A 56 17.54 -85.70 24.22
C GLY A 56 18.59 -85.26 23.19
N ASN A 57 18.77 -85.99 22.09
CA ASN A 57 19.73 -85.67 21.01
C ASN A 57 19.10 -84.98 19.79
N GLY A 58 17.91 -84.37 19.97
CA GLY A 58 17.10 -83.81 18.89
C GLY A 58 17.44 -82.36 18.51
N SER A 59 16.55 -81.73 17.74
CA SER A 59 16.65 -80.32 17.34
C SER A 59 16.59 -79.36 18.54
N LEU A 60 15.83 -79.70 19.58
CA LEU A 60 15.72 -78.91 20.82
C LEU A 60 17.06 -78.84 21.57
N TYR A 61 17.82 -79.94 21.65
CA TYR A 61 19.15 -79.94 22.27
C TYR A 61 20.08 -78.92 21.60
N LYS A 62 20.10 -78.90 20.26
CA LYS A 62 20.92 -77.95 19.49
C LYS A 62 20.47 -76.51 19.75
N LEU A 63 19.16 -76.26 19.74
CA LEU A 63 18.58 -74.95 20.02
C LEU A 63 18.95 -74.45 21.42
N PHE A 64 18.62 -75.19 22.48
CA PHE A 64 18.87 -74.80 23.87
C PHE A 64 20.35 -74.70 24.20
N SER A 65 21.20 -75.60 23.69
CA SER A 65 22.65 -75.51 23.90
C SER A 65 23.23 -74.25 23.24
N SER A 66 22.78 -73.91 22.03
CA SER A 66 23.20 -72.69 21.34
C SER A 66 22.72 -71.41 22.06
N LEU A 67 21.48 -71.41 22.54
CA LEU A 67 20.92 -70.31 23.32
C LEU A 67 21.66 -70.14 24.65
N TYR A 68 21.94 -71.23 25.38
CA TYR A 68 22.71 -71.20 26.62
C TYR A 68 24.12 -70.63 26.40
N LEU A 69 24.86 -71.14 25.41
CA LEU A 69 26.23 -70.68 25.12
C LEU A 69 26.28 -69.20 24.73
N LYS A 70 25.25 -68.72 24.02
CA LYS A 70 25.13 -67.32 23.64
C LYS A 70 24.73 -66.44 24.83
N LYS A 71 23.66 -66.81 25.53
CA LYS A 71 23.03 -66.00 26.58
C LYS A 71 23.78 -65.98 27.90
N SER A 72 24.50 -67.06 28.24
CA SER A 72 25.39 -67.09 29.42
C SER A 72 26.52 -66.07 29.37
N LYS A 73 26.87 -65.60 28.16
CA LYS A 73 27.87 -64.53 27.96
C LYS A 73 27.25 -63.13 27.84
N GLU A 74 25.98 -63.05 27.45
CA GLU A 74 25.29 -61.78 27.16
C GLU A 74 24.53 -61.22 28.36
N PHE A 75 23.93 -62.07 29.21
CA PHE A 75 23.08 -61.63 30.31
C PHE A 75 23.89 -61.37 31.59
N SER A 76 23.64 -60.23 32.23
CA SER A 76 24.14 -59.95 33.58
C SER A 76 23.36 -60.75 34.63
N GLY A 77 23.85 -60.80 35.87
CA GLY A 77 23.11 -61.42 36.99
C GLY A 77 21.73 -60.78 37.20
N GLU A 78 21.65 -59.45 37.07
CA GLU A 78 20.40 -58.69 37.15
C GLU A 78 19.44 -59.02 36.00
N ASP A 79 19.96 -59.21 34.79
CA ASP A 79 19.16 -59.65 33.64
C ASP A 79 18.52 -61.02 33.89
N ILE A 80 19.29 -61.96 34.44
CA ILE A 80 18.82 -63.31 34.77
C ILE A 80 17.73 -63.25 35.84
N GLU A 81 17.89 -62.41 36.86
CA GLU A 81 16.87 -62.22 37.89
C GLU A 81 15.58 -61.61 37.35
N ASN A 82 15.68 -60.62 36.47
CA ASN A 82 14.51 -60.02 35.82
C ASN A 82 13.79 -60.99 34.88
N ILE A 83 14.53 -61.85 34.15
CA ILE A 83 13.91 -62.90 33.34
C ILE A 83 13.14 -63.87 34.22
N LEU A 84 13.69 -64.29 35.36
CA LEU A 84 13.07 -65.32 36.20
C LEU A 84 11.93 -64.80 37.07
N ASN A 85 12.04 -63.57 37.57
CA ASN A 85 11.04 -62.99 38.46
C ASN A 85 9.91 -62.31 37.69
N ASN A 86 10.23 -61.64 36.58
CA ASN A 86 9.30 -60.78 35.85
C ASN A 86 8.98 -61.31 34.43
N SER A 87 9.61 -62.40 33.98
CA SER A 87 9.48 -62.93 32.60
C SER A 87 9.84 -61.89 31.55
N LEU A 88 10.89 -61.10 31.80
CA LEU A 88 11.34 -60.02 30.93
C LEU A 88 12.80 -60.20 30.50
N VAL A 89 13.06 -60.22 29.19
CA VAL A 89 14.39 -60.32 28.59
C VAL A 89 14.86 -58.93 28.12
N PRO A 90 16.12 -58.56 28.39
CA PRO A 90 16.68 -57.32 27.88
C PRO A 90 16.86 -57.40 26.35
N THR A 91 16.39 -56.36 25.67
CA THR A 91 16.60 -56.14 24.25
C THR A 91 17.15 -54.74 24.04
N PHE A 92 18.19 -54.61 23.23
CA PHE A 92 18.77 -53.31 22.92
C PHE A 92 18.01 -52.67 21.77
N GLN A 93 17.57 -51.44 21.98
CA GLN A 93 16.94 -50.60 20.97
C GLN A 93 17.92 -49.49 20.59
N VAL A 94 18.09 -49.27 19.29
CA VAL A 94 18.89 -48.16 18.76
C VAL A 94 17.92 -47.13 18.21
N SER A 95 17.97 -45.93 18.76
CA SER A 95 17.22 -44.78 18.25
C SER A 95 18.19 -43.75 17.68
N ASN A 96 17.77 -43.08 16.61
CA ASN A 96 18.56 -42.05 15.92
C ASN A 96 17.92 -40.70 16.18
N TRP A 97 18.64 -39.79 16.81
CA TRP A 97 18.17 -38.42 17.04
C TRP A 97 18.97 -37.46 16.18
N GLU A 98 18.27 -36.55 15.54
CA GLU A 98 18.84 -35.56 14.64
C GLU A 98 18.52 -34.14 15.14
N TYR A 99 19.54 -33.28 15.17
CA TYR A 99 19.41 -31.93 15.69
C TYR A 99 20.44 -30.98 15.10
N TYR A 100 20.18 -29.68 15.24
CA TYR A 100 21.10 -28.62 14.87
C TYR A 100 21.82 -28.08 16.10
N TYR A 101 23.13 -27.91 16.04
CA TYR A 101 23.93 -27.27 17.08
C TYR A 101 24.58 -26.00 16.54
N TYR A 102 24.43 -24.90 17.27
CA TYR A 102 25.01 -23.57 16.99
C TYR A 102 26.10 -23.29 18.03
N PRO A 103 27.39 -23.51 17.70
CA PRO A 103 28.47 -23.38 18.68
C PRO A 103 28.65 -21.97 19.22
N SER A 104 28.46 -20.93 18.39
CA SER A 104 28.64 -19.52 18.80
C SER A 104 27.64 -19.05 19.85
N LEU A 105 26.53 -19.79 20.02
CA LEU A 105 25.50 -19.52 21.02
C LEU A 105 25.49 -20.57 22.13
N ASP A 106 26.26 -21.64 21.96
CA ASP A 106 26.16 -22.88 22.71
C ASP A 106 24.72 -23.37 22.85
N ILE A 107 24.05 -23.61 21.72
CA ILE A 107 22.63 -23.96 21.68
C ILE A 107 22.36 -25.12 20.73
N THR A 108 21.47 -26.01 21.15
CA THR A 108 20.88 -27.06 20.30
C THR A 108 19.43 -26.76 19.97
N ILE A 109 19.04 -27.00 18.72
CA ILE A 109 17.66 -26.98 18.24
C ILE A 109 17.26 -28.39 17.80
N ILE A 110 16.21 -28.93 18.42
CA ILE A 110 15.58 -30.22 18.04
C ILE A 110 14.12 -29.94 17.71
N GLY A 111 13.73 -30.15 16.45
CA GLY A 111 12.43 -29.71 15.95
C GLY A 111 12.26 -28.19 16.15
N ASN A 112 11.28 -27.79 16.96
CA ASN A 112 10.99 -26.38 17.30
C ASN A 112 11.34 -26.02 18.75
N LYS A 113 12.08 -26.87 19.47
CA LYS A 113 12.53 -26.62 20.84
C LYS A 113 14.01 -26.27 20.86
N VAL A 114 14.38 -25.38 21.77
CA VAL A 114 15.74 -24.87 21.92
C VAL A 114 16.28 -25.20 23.30
N PHE A 115 17.48 -25.76 23.35
CA PHE A 115 18.17 -26.22 24.54
C PHE A 115 19.51 -25.50 24.65
N ALA A 116 19.92 -25.20 25.89
CA ALA A 116 21.25 -24.68 26.15
C ALA A 116 22.27 -25.82 26.08
N GLY A 117 23.46 -25.51 25.59
CA GLY A 117 24.52 -26.49 25.40
C GLY A 117 24.31 -27.39 24.19
N ASP A 118 25.32 -28.22 23.98
CA ASP A 118 25.30 -29.37 23.09
C ASP A 118 24.64 -30.56 23.80
N ILE A 119 23.43 -30.94 23.37
CA ILE A 119 22.66 -32.03 24.04
C ILE A 119 23.42 -33.36 24.08
N TYR A 120 24.38 -33.58 23.19
CA TYR A 120 25.19 -34.81 23.22
C TYR A 120 26.13 -34.84 24.42
N LYS A 121 26.61 -33.66 24.85
CA LYS A 121 27.46 -33.53 26.04
C LYS A 121 26.65 -33.56 27.33
N ASP A 122 25.35 -33.27 27.28
CA ASP A 122 24.44 -33.35 28.42
C ASP A 122 23.78 -34.74 28.52
N GLY A 123 24.46 -35.66 29.22
CA GLY A 123 23.94 -37.01 29.45
C GLY A 123 22.59 -37.05 30.16
N ASN A 124 22.27 -36.05 30.99
CA ASN A 124 20.99 -36.00 31.70
C ASN A 124 19.82 -35.68 30.76
N TYR A 125 20.05 -34.85 29.74
CA TYR A 125 19.03 -34.54 28.74
C TYR A 125 18.60 -35.80 27.99
N ILE A 126 19.57 -36.64 27.58
CA ILE A 126 19.28 -37.89 26.86
C ILE A 126 18.44 -38.80 27.75
N ILE A 127 18.87 -39.04 29.00
CA ILE A 127 18.18 -39.90 29.96
C ILE A 127 16.74 -39.42 30.22
N ASN A 128 16.54 -38.12 30.43
CA ASN A 128 15.23 -37.55 30.77
C ASN A 128 14.21 -37.58 29.63
N ASN A 129 14.65 -37.80 28.38
CA ASN A 129 13.78 -37.88 27.21
C ASN A 129 13.61 -39.31 26.68
N LEU A 130 14.17 -40.32 27.38
CA LEU A 130 13.86 -41.72 27.10
C LEU A 130 12.45 -42.08 27.58
N ASN A 131 11.88 -43.14 27.02
CA ASN A 131 10.66 -43.71 27.58
C ASN A 131 10.92 -44.23 29.00
N PRO A 132 9.94 -44.18 29.92
CA PRO A 132 10.14 -44.67 31.30
C PRO A 132 10.58 -46.14 31.40
N ASP A 133 10.30 -46.93 30.37
CA ASP A 133 10.66 -48.36 30.27
C ASP A 133 12.01 -48.60 29.57
N GLU A 134 12.76 -47.54 29.25
CA GLU A 134 14.06 -47.55 28.56
C GLU A 134 15.21 -47.17 29.48
N ASP A 135 16.16 -48.09 29.67
CA ASP A 135 17.41 -47.80 30.37
C ASP A 135 18.48 -47.29 29.39
N PHE A 136 19.10 -46.15 29.69
CA PHE A 136 20.20 -45.62 28.88
C PHE A 136 21.44 -46.53 28.96
N VAL A 137 22.02 -46.89 27.81
CA VAL A 137 23.26 -47.67 27.72
C VAL A 137 24.43 -46.82 27.23
N SER A 138 24.28 -46.19 26.06
CA SER A 138 25.33 -45.35 25.48
C SER A 138 24.77 -44.41 24.41
N SER A 139 25.52 -43.37 24.08
CA SER A 139 25.26 -42.53 22.91
C SER A 139 26.56 -42.27 22.14
N LYS A 140 26.47 -42.19 20.81
CA LYS A 140 27.59 -41.80 19.95
C LYS A 140 27.12 -40.89 18.84
N VAL A 141 27.96 -39.92 18.47
CA VAL A 141 27.73 -39.11 17.27
C VAL A 141 28.05 -39.96 16.05
N VAL A 142 27.06 -40.22 15.21
CA VAL A 142 27.23 -40.96 13.95
C VAL A 142 27.38 -40.04 12.74
N GLN A 143 26.97 -38.79 12.87
CA GLN A 143 27.10 -37.78 11.84
C GLN A 143 27.29 -36.42 12.49
N ASN A 144 28.26 -35.65 12.00
CA ASN A 144 28.50 -34.28 12.41
C ASN A 144 28.87 -33.49 11.16
N ILE A 145 27.85 -33.03 10.43
CA ILE A 145 28.03 -32.26 9.21
C ILE A 145 27.96 -30.79 9.57
N LEU A 146 29.01 -30.04 9.26
CA LEU A 146 28.89 -28.59 9.15
C LEU A 146 28.00 -28.32 7.93
N ILE A 147 26.80 -27.77 8.18
CA ILE A 147 25.93 -27.34 7.10
C ILE A 147 26.54 -26.08 6.53
N ASP A 148 26.54 -26.01 5.20
CA ASP A 148 27.18 -24.93 4.48
C ASP A 148 26.75 -23.56 4.99
N ASP A 149 27.74 -22.69 4.91
CA ASP A 149 27.97 -21.55 5.77
C ASP A 149 27.32 -20.31 5.08
N ASP A 150 26.05 -20.47 4.70
CA ASP A 150 25.25 -19.45 4.03
C ASP A 150 24.70 -18.43 5.01
N TYR A 151 24.41 -17.23 4.50
CA TYR A 151 23.80 -16.17 5.29
C TYR A 151 22.31 -16.41 5.44
N ASP A 152 21.86 -16.48 6.69
CA ASP A 152 20.46 -16.57 7.07
C ASP A 152 19.99 -15.25 7.71
N ASN A 153 18.70 -14.94 7.58
CA ASN A 153 18.12 -13.74 8.16
C ASN A 153 17.58 -14.01 9.58
N TYR A 154 18.10 -13.28 10.55
CA TYR A 154 17.72 -13.38 11.96
C TYR A 154 17.12 -12.08 12.46
N GLU A 155 16.09 -12.17 13.31
CA GLU A 155 15.71 -11.02 14.12
C GLU A 155 16.77 -10.78 15.20
N TYR A 156 17.22 -9.54 15.35
CA TYR A 156 18.18 -9.14 16.38
C TYR A 156 17.63 -8.04 17.28
N ILE A 157 18.18 -7.98 18.50
CA ILE A 157 18.05 -6.88 19.45
C ILE A 157 19.46 -6.50 19.91
N TYR A 158 19.76 -5.21 19.88
CA TYR A 158 20.97 -4.61 20.41
C TYR A 158 20.62 -3.58 21.48
N GLU A 159 21.05 -3.85 22.71
CA GLU A 159 20.81 -3.00 23.88
C GLU A 159 21.94 -3.19 24.89
N ASN A 160 22.43 -2.09 25.50
CA ASN A 160 23.49 -2.12 26.52
C ASN A 160 24.75 -2.90 26.11
N ASN A 161 25.19 -2.75 24.84
CA ASN A 161 26.30 -3.51 24.25
C ASN A 161 26.12 -5.03 24.23
N ILE A 162 24.89 -5.52 24.34
CA ILE A 162 24.55 -6.94 24.24
C ILE A 162 23.76 -7.14 22.96
N CYS A 163 24.23 -8.04 22.10
CA CYS A 163 23.47 -8.48 20.93
C CYS A 163 22.73 -9.77 21.27
N LYS A 164 21.45 -9.84 20.90
CA LYS A 164 20.65 -11.05 21.03
C LYS A 164 19.95 -11.33 19.71
N ILE A 165 19.89 -12.59 19.32
CA ILE A 165 19.25 -13.04 18.08
C ILE A 165 18.16 -14.07 18.36
N LYS A 166 17.17 -14.15 17.47
CA LYS A 166 16.09 -15.13 17.54
C LYS A 166 16.32 -16.22 16.49
N LEU A 167 16.52 -17.45 16.97
CA LEU A 167 16.82 -18.60 16.12
C LEU A 167 15.57 -19.33 15.59
N VAL A 168 14.45 -19.23 16.30
CA VAL A 168 13.20 -19.91 15.94
C VAL A 168 12.10 -18.87 15.76
N ASN A 169 11.60 -18.73 14.55
CA ASN A 169 10.62 -17.71 14.15
C ASN A 169 9.36 -17.70 15.02
N ASN A 170 8.91 -18.89 15.45
CA ASN A 170 7.71 -19.07 16.28
C ASN A 170 7.96 -18.90 17.79
N SER A 171 9.17 -18.57 18.22
CA SER A 171 9.51 -18.33 19.62
C SER A 171 9.73 -16.85 19.89
N ASN A 172 9.30 -16.33 21.05
CA ASN A 172 9.63 -14.97 21.48
C ASN A 172 10.97 -14.89 22.23
N LYS A 173 11.81 -15.94 22.12
CA LYS A 173 13.04 -16.06 22.89
C LYS A 173 14.23 -15.60 22.06
N TYR A 174 14.99 -14.67 22.65
CA TYR A 174 16.24 -14.18 22.10
C TYR A 174 17.42 -14.79 22.86
N TYR A 175 18.50 -15.06 22.15
CA TYR A 175 19.71 -15.68 22.65
C TYR A 175 20.87 -14.73 22.48
N GLU A 176 21.65 -14.57 23.54
CA GLU A 176 22.80 -13.69 23.55
C GLU A 176 23.91 -14.24 22.63
N LEU A 177 24.40 -13.38 21.75
CA LEU A 177 25.55 -13.64 20.89
C LEU A 177 26.64 -12.65 21.26
N SER A 178 27.88 -13.14 21.41
CA SER A 178 29.00 -12.25 21.71
C SER A 178 29.14 -11.20 20.61
N LEU A 179 29.53 -9.96 20.96
CA LEU A 179 29.70 -8.90 19.96
C LEU A 179 30.74 -9.27 18.89
N LYS A 180 31.78 -10.01 19.29
CA LYS A 180 32.81 -10.50 18.38
C LYS A 180 32.21 -11.46 17.36
N ASP A 181 31.45 -12.45 17.83
CA ASP A 181 30.83 -13.44 16.93
C ASP A 181 29.74 -12.81 16.08
N PHE A 182 28.97 -11.86 16.63
CA PHE A 182 27.98 -11.10 15.87
C PHE A 182 28.67 -10.34 14.72
N THR A 183 29.65 -9.49 15.03
CA THR A 183 30.33 -8.67 14.02
C THR A 183 31.05 -9.49 12.96
N SER A 184 31.70 -10.60 13.32
CA SER A 184 32.37 -11.48 12.35
C SER A 184 31.40 -12.31 11.50
N SER A 185 30.16 -12.48 11.95
CA SER A 185 29.15 -13.27 11.24
C SER A 185 28.24 -12.40 10.36
N ILE A 186 28.28 -11.07 10.48
CA ILE A 186 27.48 -10.16 9.65
C ILE A 186 27.93 -10.24 8.19
N GLU A 187 26.96 -10.29 7.28
CA GLU A 187 27.24 -10.17 5.86
C GLU A 187 27.75 -8.76 5.53
N GLU A 188 29.04 -8.61 5.26
CA GLU A 188 29.56 -7.35 4.73
C GLU A 188 29.16 -7.19 3.26
N ARG A 189 28.21 -6.27 3.01
CA ARG A 189 27.80 -5.92 1.66
C ARG A 189 28.52 -4.64 1.23
N ASN A 190 29.21 -4.68 0.10
CA ASN A 190 29.73 -3.46 -0.51
C ASN A 190 28.59 -2.73 -1.23
N ILE A 191 27.95 -1.81 -0.51
CA ILE A 191 26.79 -1.07 -0.97
C ILE A 191 27.23 0.28 -1.52
N ASN A 192 26.88 0.54 -2.78
CA ASN A 192 27.12 1.82 -3.41
C ASN A 192 26.01 2.82 -3.02
N LEU A 193 26.37 3.85 -2.26
CA LEU A 193 25.46 4.90 -1.78
C LEU A 193 25.67 6.26 -2.47
N LEU A 194 26.22 6.29 -3.70
CA LEU A 194 26.57 7.54 -4.41
C LEU A 194 25.48 8.63 -4.39
N ASP A 195 24.20 8.24 -4.35
CA ASP A 195 23.05 9.15 -4.35
C ASP A 195 22.30 9.25 -3.01
N LEU A 196 22.76 8.56 -1.97
CA LEU A 196 22.07 8.45 -0.68
C LEU A 196 22.93 9.01 0.47
N LYS A 197 22.32 9.85 1.29
CA LYS A 197 22.91 10.31 2.55
C LYS A 197 22.67 9.27 3.64
N TYR A 198 23.65 9.11 4.53
CA TYR A 198 23.57 8.23 5.69
C TYR A 198 24.27 8.84 6.91
N ASP A 199 23.81 8.45 8.08
CA ASP A 199 24.40 8.85 9.36
C ASP A 199 25.34 7.75 9.91
N ASN A 200 26.36 8.14 10.66
CA ASN A 200 27.27 7.20 11.33
C ASN A 200 26.89 6.96 12.80
N GLN A 201 25.76 7.49 13.26
CA GLN A 201 25.32 7.38 14.65
C GLN A 201 24.39 6.19 14.92
N ILE A 202 24.45 5.69 16.16
CA ILE A 202 23.56 4.64 16.67
C ILE A 202 22.20 5.27 16.95
N LEU A 203 21.19 4.82 16.22
CA LEU A 203 19.80 5.26 16.40
C LEU A 203 19.00 4.17 17.14
N GLU A 204 18.11 4.62 18.03
CA GLU A 204 17.08 3.75 18.58
C GLU A 204 15.98 3.49 17.55
N GLY A 205 15.45 2.27 17.52
CA GLY A 205 14.36 1.92 16.62
C GLY A 205 14.52 0.58 15.92
N ARG A 206 13.71 0.38 14.88
CA ARG A 206 13.77 -0.82 14.03
C ARG A 206 14.63 -0.55 12.80
N PHE A 207 15.71 -1.29 12.64
CA PHE A 207 16.67 -1.20 11.56
C PHE A 207 16.95 -2.57 10.96
N ASP A 208 16.66 -2.69 9.67
CA ASP A 208 16.95 -3.89 8.89
C ASP A 208 18.26 -3.68 8.12
N GLN A 209 19.04 -4.74 7.91
CA GLN A 209 20.28 -4.65 7.17
C GLN A 209 20.00 -4.26 5.72
N LEU A 210 20.72 -3.25 5.24
CA LEU A 210 20.54 -2.73 3.89
C LEU A 210 21.11 -3.72 2.86
N ASN A 211 20.44 -3.86 1.71
CA ASN A 211 20.91 -4.66 0.60
C ASN A 211 20.95 -3.86 -0.72
N ASN A 212 21.69 -4.37 -1.70
CA ASN A 212 21.87 -3.71 -3.00
C ASN A 212 20.53 -3.53 -3.74
N GLU A 213 19.65 -4.52 -3.70
CA GLU A 213 18.34 -4.46 -4.34
C GLU A 213 17.49 -3.31 -3.77
N TYR A 214 17.47 -3.15 -2.45
CA TYR A 214 16.76 -2.08 -1.77
C TYR A 214 17.34 -0.72 -2.15
N VAL A 215 18.67 -0.57 -2.20
CA VAL A 215 19.31 0.69 -2.63
C VAL A 215 19.01 1.02 -4.09
N MET A 216 19.06 0.04 -4.99
CA MET A 216 18.64 0.24 -6.39
C MET A 216 17.19 0.70 -6.46
N ASN A 217 16.29 0.05 -5.71
CA ASN A 217 14.89 0.46 -5.61
C ASN A 217 14.73 1.89 -5.06
N LEU A 218 15.50 2.29 -4.05
CA LEU A 218 15.49 3.68 -3.54
C LEU A 218 16.02 4.66 -4.59
N ASN A 219 17.02 4.25 -5.37
CA ASN A 219 17.65 5.10 -6.38
C ASN A 219 16.74 5.35 -7.58
N GLU A 220 15.98 4.34 -8.00
CA GLU A 220 15.02 4.42 -9.12
C GLU A 220 13.75 5.22 -8.80
N LYS A 221 13.45 5.50 -7.52
CA LYS A 221 12.27 6.28 -7.16
C LYS A 221 12.42 7.74 -7.59
N GLU A 222 11.58 8.18 -8.53
CA GLU A 222 11.61 9.54 -9.05
C GLU A 222 11.03 10.59 -8.08
N LEU A 223 10.05 10.21 -7.26
CA LEU A 223 9.35 11.12 -6.34
C LEU A 223 9.99 11.10 -4.96
N LYS A 224 11.26 11.51 -4.88
CA LYS A 224 12.02 11.52 -3.63
C LYS A 224 12.78 12.83 -3.41
N PHE A 225 12.90 13.23 -2.15
CA PHE A 225 13.66 14.41 -1.72
C PHE A 225 14.42 14.15 -0.43
N PHE A 226 15.36 15.02 -0.09
CA PHE A 226 16.17 14.91 1.13
C PHE A 226 15.83 16.02 2.12
N LYS A 227 15.77 15.69 3.40
CA LYS A 227 15.68 16.64 4.51
C LYS A 227 16.46 16.10 5.70
N ASP A 228 17.33 16.93 6.29
CA ASP A 228 18.10 16.59 7.50
C ASP A 228 18.86 15.25 7.41
N SER A 229 19.37 14.92 6.21
CA SER A 229 20.06 13.65 5.84
C SER A 229 19.16 12.43 5.67
N ASP A 230 17.86 12.54 5.94
CA ASP A 230 16.89 11.49 5.68
C ASP A 230 16.36 11.58 4.24
N LEU A 231 16.09 10.42 3.65
CA LEU A 231 15.44 10.29 2.36
C LEU A 231 13.93 10.24 2.55
N TYR A 232 13.19 11.01 1.79
CA TYR A 232 11.73 11.05 1.81
C TYR A 232 11.19 10.63 0.45
N ILE A 233 10.29 9.65 0.42
CA ILE A 233 9.65 9.15 -0.81
C ILE A 233 8.16 9.46 -0.74
N ILE A 234 7.65 10.15 -1.75
CA ILE A 234 6.25 10.55 -1.85
C ILE A 234 5.41 9.33 -2.28
N GLU A 235 4.46 8.92 -1.45
CA GLU A 235 3.52 7.83 -1.70
C GLU A 235 2.07 8.32 -1.61
N GLU A 236 1.09 7.48 -1.98
CA GLU A 236 -0.33 7.89 -2.05
C GLU A 236 -0.91 8.34 -0.70
N VAL A 237 -0.53 7.68 0.38
CA VAL A 237 -1.08 7.86 1.73
C VAL A 237 -0.26 8.84 2.57
N GLY A 238 1.01 9.01 2.25
CA GLY A 238 1.95 9.81 3.03
C GLY A 238 3.33 9.81 2.41
N VAL A 239 4.30 10.32 3.17
CA VAL A 239 5.70 10.31 2.78
C VAL A 239 6.44 9.25 3.58
N ARG A 240 7.11 8.33 2.90
CA ARG A 240 7.99 7.36 3.53
C ARG A 240 9.33 8.01 3.84
N GLN A 241 9.62 8.19 5.12
CA GLN A 241 10.93 8.57 5.62
C GLN A 241 11.80 7.33 5.69
N VAL A 242 12.97 7.38 5.07
CA VAL A 242 13.99 6.33 5.07
C VAL A 242 15.26 6.92 5.67
N LYS A 243 15.69 6.33 6.79
CA LYS A 243 16.95 6.65 7.45
C LYS A 243 17.95 5.57 7.14
N ILE A 244 19.16 5.96 6.74
CA ILE A 244 20.25 5.02 6.50
C ILE A 244 21.35 5.32 7.50
N CYS A 245 21.89 4.29 8.15
CA CYS A 245 23.01 4.45 9.05
C CYS A 245 24.08 3.38 8.85
N LYS A 246 25.31 3.68 9.28
CA LYS A 246 26.44 2.75 9.27
C LYS A 246 26.80 2.35 10.69
N PHE A 247 26.71 1.06 10.99
CA PHE A 247 27.08 0.50 12.29
C PHE A 247 27.55 -0.96 12.14
N PHE A 248 28.47 -1.41 12.99
CA PHE A 248 29.15 -2.72 12.87
C PHE A 248 29.74 -2.98 11.47
N GLY A 249 30.33 -1.97 10.84
CA GLY A 249 30.95 -2.10 9.51
C GLY A 249 29.97 -2.19 8.33
N THR A 250 28.68 -2.40 8.58
CA THR A 250 27.63 -2.53 7.54
C THR A 250 26.63 -1.36 7.56
N TYR A 251 25.80 -1.28 6.53
CA TYR A 251 24.71 -0.31 6.41
C TYR A 251 23.37 -0.91 6.83
N TRP A 252 22.56 -0.07 7.45
CA TRP A 252 21.25 -0.39 7.97
C TRP A 252 20.25 0.66 7.52
N TYR A 253 18.98 0.30 7.44
CA TYR A 253 17.92 1.26 7.17
C TYR A 253 16.72 1.09 8.09
N SER A 254 16.06 2.21 8.36
CA SER A 254 14.75 2.25 8.99
C SER A 254 13.80 3.00 8.08
N SER A 255 12.56 2.53 7.97
CA SER A 255 11.53 3.22 7.19
C SER A 255 10.25 3.39 7.99
N SER A 256 9.68 4.58 7.96
CA SER A 256 8.38 4.92 8.54
C SER A 256 7.56 5.72 7.54
N VAL A 257 6.23 5.55 7.56
CA VAL A 257 5.33 6.35 6.73
C VAL A 257 4.71 7.44 7.59
N ILE A 258 4.91 8.69 7.18
CA ILE A 258 4.29 9.88 7.77
C ILE A 258 3.08 10.21 6.92
N GLU A 259 1.88 9.96 7.43
CA GLU A 259 0.62 10.30 6.73
C GLU A 259 0.50 11.82 6.56
N TYR A 260 0.01 12.26 5.39
CA TYR A 260 -0.17 13.70 5.12
C TYR A 260 -1.10 14.38 6.14
N SER A 261 -2.10 13.65 6.63
CA SER A 261 -3.05 14.12 7.66
C SER A 261 -2.43 14.34 9.04
N LYS A 262 -1.27 13.75 9.31
CA LYS A 262 -0.60 13.81 10.62
C LYS A 262 0.46 14.92 10.70
N ASP A 263 1.04 15.30 9.57
CA ASP A 263 2.10 16.31 9.52
C ASP A 263 1.89 17.26 8.33
N GLN A 264 1.54 18.50 8.63
CA GLN A 264 1.33 19.53 7.60
C GLN A 264 2.64 19.97 6.96
N ASN A 265 3.72 20.02 7.75
CA ASN A 265 5.03 20.44 7.24
C ASN A 265 5.57 19.43 6.22
N ILE A 266 5.34 18.13 6.42
CA ILE A 266 5.77 17.14 5.42
C ILE A 266 4.96 17.24 4.13
N SER A 267 3.67 17.57 4.24
CA SER A 267 2.79 17.82 3.09
C SER A 267 3.28 19.03 2.28
N GLU A 268 3.62 20.13 2.96
CA GLU A 268 4.18 21.32 2.31
C GLU A 268 5.53 21.04 1.65
N LEU A 269 6.43 20.31 2.31
CA LEU A 269 7.73 19.94 1.75
C LEU A 269 7.60 19.05 0.51
N ALA A 270 6.71 18.04 0.56
CA ALA A 270 6.44 17.19 -0.58
C ALA A 270 5.90 18.00 -1.76
N LEU A 271 5.01 18.96 -1.49
CA LEU A 271 4.40 19.78 -2.54
C LEU A 271 5.39 20.78 -3.16
N ASN A 272 6.19 21.45 -2.34
CA ASN A 272 7.24 22.35 -2.79
C ASN A 272 8.26 21.60 -3.64
N PHE A 273 8.68 20.41 -3.22
CA PHE A 273 9.54 19.54 -4.04
C PHE A 273 8.91 19.27 -5.41
N LEU A 274 7.64 18.86 -5.47
CA LEU A 274 6.96 18.56 -6.74
C LEU A 274 6.87 19.79 -7.66
N ILE A 275 6.71 20.99 -7.10
CA ILE A 275 6.68 22.24 -7.86
C ILE A 275 8.09 22.60 -8.35
N ASP A 276 9.08 22.66 -7.45
CA ASP A 276 10.45 23.08 -7.74
C ASP A 276 11.16 22.12 -8.70
N SER A 277 10.89 20.82 -8.58
CA SER A 277 11.41 19.80 -9.49
C SER A 277 10.59 19.67 -10.77
N ASN A 278 9.54 20.48 -10.96
CA ASN A 278 8.60 20.41 -12.07
C ASN A 278 7.98 19.00 -12.25
N LYS A 279 7.78 18.23 -11.18
CA LYS A 279 7.19 16.87 -11.24
C LYS A 279 5.70 16.84 -10.93
N ILE A 280 5.12 17.99 -10.59
CA ILE A 280 3.71 18.14 -10.22
C ILE A 280 2.72 17.57 -11.27
N TYR A 281 3.11 17.55 -12.56
CA TYR A 281 2.27 17.02 -13.65
C TYR A 281 2.42 15.51 -13.88
N GLU A 282 3.48 14.88 -13.37
CA GLU A 282 3.76 13.44 -13.49
C GLU A 282 2.99 12.65 -12.41
N VAL A 283 2.61 13.33 -11.34
CA VAL A 283 1.91 12.74 -10.21
C VAL A 283 0.42 12.55 -10.53
N LYS A 284 -0.15 11.43 -10.07
CA LYS A 284 -1.59 11.17 -10.16
C LYS A 284 -2.37 12.28 -9.42
N ASN A 285 -3.41 12.81 -10.06
CA ASN A 285 -4.25 13.89 -9.49
C ASN A 285 -4.75 13.58 -8.07
N LYS A 286 -5.09 12.31 -7.78
CA LYS A 286 -5.56 11.89 -6.45
C LYS A 286 -4.52 12.10 -5.36
N LEU A 287 -3.24 11.76 -5.62
CA LEU A 287 -2.15 11.98 -4.69
C LEU A 287 -1.93 13.49 -4.47
N LEU A 288 -1.86 14.26 -5.56
CA LEU A 288 -1.65 15.70 -5.46
C LEU A 288 -2.77 16.41 -4.68
N LEU A 289 -4.03 16.04 -4.91
CA LEU A 289 -5.17 16.54 -4.12
C LEU A 289 -5.08 16.14 -2.65
N ASN A 290 -4.72 14.89 -2.35
CA ASN A 290 -4.54 14.42 -0.97
C ASN A 290 -3.48 15.26 -0.23
N ILE A 291 -2.36 15.58 -0.88
CA ILE A 291 -1.32 16.45 -0.29
C ILE A 291 -1.90 17.85 -0.04
N ILE A 292 -2.56 18.45 -1.03
CA ILE A 292 -3.11 19.81 -0.95
C ILE A 292 -4.16 19.95 0.16
N GLU A 293 -5.04 18.96 0.33
CA GLU A 293 -6.12 18.98 1.32
C GLU A 293 -5.59 19.03 2.76
N ASN A 294 -4.41 18.46 3.02
CA ASN A 294 -3.80 18.38 4.35
C ASN A 294 -2.84 19.55 4.67
N ILE A 295 -2.70 20.51 3.76
CA ILE A 295 -1.93 21.74 3.99
C ILE A 295 -2.87 22.82 4.54
N ASN A 296 -2.38 23.68 5.43
CA ASN A 296 -3.16 24.84 5.90
C ASN A 296 -2.87 26.11 5.08
N SER A 297 -1.63 26.27 4.60
CA SER A 297 -1.20 27.46 3.86
C SER A 297 -2.02 27.70 2.58
N TYR A 298 -2.87 28.74 2.60
CA TYR A 298 -3.66 29.19 1.44
C TYR A 298 -2.78 29.49 0.23
N LEU A 299 -1.68 30.21 0.45
CA LEU A 299 -0.75 30.63 -0.61
C LEU A 299 -0.15 29.42 -1.34
N ILE A 300 0.27 28.39 -0.61
CA ILE A 300 0.83 27.17 -1.20
C ILE A 300 -0.23 26.45 -2.04
N LYS A 301 -1.47 26.34 -1.55
CA LYS A 301 -2.57 25.73 -2.30
C LYS A 301 -2.82 26.47 -3.61
N CYS A 302 -2.92 27.79 -3.56
CA CYS A 302 -3.14 28.63 -4.74
C CYS A 302 -1.98 28.52 -5.75
N ASN A 303 -0.73 28.60 -5.27
CA ASN A 303 0.47 28.40 -6.11
C ASN A 303 0.46 27.05 -6.82
N THR A 304 0.10 25.99 -6.11
CA THR A 304 0.05 24.64 -6.63
C THR A 304 -1.00 24.50 -7.72
N VAL A 305 -2.23 24.95 -7.45
CA VAL A 305 -3.33 24.89 -8.43
C VAL A 305 -3.02 25.75 -9.65
N ASN A 306 -2.47 26.96 -9.45
CA ASN A 306 -2.07 27.85 -10.53
C ASN A 306 -0.97 27.23 -11.40
N SER A 307 0.03 26.60 -10.79
CA SER A 307 1.13 25.94 -11.52
C SER A 307 0.65 24.70 -12.29
N TYR A 308 -0.22 23.90 -11.68
CA TYR A 308 -0.77 22.70 -12.30
C TYR A 308 -1.69 23.02 -13.49
N LEU A 309 -2.62 23.97 -13.32
CA LEU A 309 -3.61 24.31 -14.35
C LEU A 309 -3.00 25.03 -15.56
N LYS A 310 -1.86 25.69 -15.42
CA LYS A 310 -1.10 26.26 -16.56
C LYS A 310 -0.70 25.20 -17.59
N ILE A 311 -0.44 23.96 -17.13
CA ILE A 311 0.06 22.88 -17.99
C ILE A 311 -1.07 21.90 -18.32
N LYS A 312 -1.94 21.59 -17.35
CA LYS A 312 -2.91 20.51 -17.46
C LYS A 312 -4.28 20.89 -16.91
N ASN A 313 -5.29 20.83 -17.78
CA ASN A 313 -6.68 21.02 -17.39
C ASN A 313 -7.21 19.80 -16.63
N SER A 314 -7.79 20.01 -15.45
CA SER A 314 -8.45 18.95 -14.67
C SER A 314 -9.63 19.51 -13.90
N ASN A 315 -10.82 18.93 -14.07
CA ASN A 315 -12.05 19.39 -13.42
C ASN A 315 -11.93 19.47 -11.89
N ASN A 316 -11.21 18.52 -11.26
CA ASN A 316 -11.01 18.55 -9.81
C ASN A 316 -10.16 19.75 -9.36
N PHE A 317 -9.10 20.07 -10.11
CA PHE A 317 -8.25 21.24 -9.84
C PHE A 317 -8.94 22.56 -10.18
N ILE A 318 -9.76 22.60 -11.24
CA ILE A 318 -10.59 23.76 -11.57
C ILE A 318 -11.58 24.04 -10.44
N THR A 319 -12.29 23.00 -9.97
CA THR A 319 -13.24 23.10 -8.86
C THR A 319 -12.55 23.55 -7.57
N LEU A 320 -11.37 23.00 -7.26
CA LEU A 320 -10.60 23.41 -6.10
C LEU A 320 -10.10 24.86 -6.23
N GLY A 321 -9.60 25.24 -7.41
CA GLY A 321 -9.14 26.59 -7.71
C GLY A 321 -10.24 27.64 -7.57
N LEU A 322 -11.43 27.38 -8.12
CA LEU A 322 -12.60 28.26 -7.96
C LEU A 322 -13.03 28.39 -6.50
N LYS A 323 -12.98 27.31 -5.71
CA LYS A 323 -13.23 27.39 -4.25
C LYS A 323 -12.20 28.26 -3.53
N LEU A 324 -10.91 28.09 -3.84
CA LEU A 324 -9.83 28.91 -3.26
C LEU A 324 -9.95 30.38 -3.68
N LEU A 325 -10.37 30.65 -4.92
CA LEU A 325 -10.60 31.98 -5.46
C LEU A 325 -11.65 32.77 -4.64
N ILE A 326 -12.72 32.09 -4.21
CA ILE A 326 -13.80 32.68 -3.44
C ILE A 326 -13.40 32.91 -1.97
N ASN A 327 -12.60 31.99 -1.41
CA ASN A 327 -12.12 32.07 -0.04
C ASN A 327 -10.97 33.08 0.04
N LYS A 328 -11.32 34.37 0.09
CA LYS A 328 -10.40 35.52 0.14
C LYS A 328 -9.71 35.68 1.50
N GLU A 329 -8.98 34.67 1.96
CA GLU A 329 -8.14 34.82 3.15
C GLU A 329 -6.94 35.74 2.86
N GLU A 330 -6.38 35.67 1.64
CA GLU A 330 -5.30 36.54 1.15
C GLU A 330 -5.42 36.80 -0.37
N THR A 331 -4.85 37.91 -0.86
CA THR A 331 -4.81 38.20 -2.31
C THR A 331 -3.72 37.38 -3.00
N PHE A 332 -4.12 36.36 -3.77
CA PHE A 332 -3.22 35.61 -4.63
C PHE A 332 -3.23 36.12 -6.07
N ASN A 333 -2.05 36.25 -6.69
CA ASN A 333 -1.92 36.67 -8.08
C ASN A 333 -2.06 35.46 -9.03
N TRP A 334 -3.30 35.11 -9.35
CA TRP A 334 -3.61 34.08 -10.34
C TRP A 334 -3.10 34.49 -11.73
N SER A 335 -2.60 33.52 -12.49
CA SER A 335 -2.15 33.80 -13.86
C SER A 335 -3.33 33.97 -14.82
N ASP A 336 -3.14 34.78 -15.85
CA ASP A 336 -4.17 35.04 -16.87
C ASP A 336 -4.68 33.76 -17.53
N ASP A 337 -3.81 32.79 -17.80
CA ASP A 337 -4.19 31.51 -18.39
C ASP A 337 -5.13 30.72 -17.48
N VAL A 338 -4.87 30.74 -16.17
CA VAL A 338 -5.72 30.07 -15.19
C VAL A 338 -7.02 30.83 -14.97
N LEU A 339 -7.00 32.16 -14.99
CA LEU A 339 -8.22 32.97 -14.93
C LEU A 339 -9.12 32.74 -16.16
N LYS A 340 -8.55 32.53 -17.36
CA LYS A 340 -9.31 32.12 -18.56
C LYS A 340 -9.97 30.75 -18.37
N ILE A 341 -9.25 29.79 -17.79
CA ILE A 341 -9.81 28.46 -17.46
C ILE A 341 -10.95 28.59 -16.45
N PHE A 342 -10.81 29.46 -15.44
CA PHE A 342 -11.89 29.73 -14.49
C PHE A 342 -13.08 30.42 -15.16
N LEU A 343 -12.85 31.38 -16.04
CA LEU A 343 -13.91 32.07 -16.79
C LEU A 343 -14.69 31.12 -17.70
N SER A 344 -14.07 30.07 -18.24
CA SER A 344 -14.80 29.08 -19.05
C SER A 344 -15.54 28.01 -18.22
N ASN A 345 -15.30 27.93 -16.90
CA ASN A 345 -15.81 26.86 -16.04
C ASN A 345 -16.49 27.34 -14.76
N TYR A 346 -16.75 28.65 -14.61
CA TYR A 346 -17.44 29.17 -13.45
C TYR A 346 -18.86 28.59 -13.35
N THR A 347 -19.34 28.43 -12.12
CA THR A 347 -20.61 27.79 -11.79
C THR A 347 -21.61 28.76 -11.18
N ASN A 348 -21.15 29.90 -10.66
CA ASN A 348 -21.99 30.87 -10.00
C ASN A 348 -21.51 32.31 -10.21
N LEU A 349 -22.42 33.26 -10.01
CA LEU A 349 -22.16 34.70 -10.18
C LEU A 349 -21.05 35.24 -9.26
N LYS A 350 -20.88 34.66 -8.07
CA LYS A 350 -19.82 35.10 -7.14
C LYS A 350 -18.43 34.82 -7.72
N GLU A 351 -18.24 33.65 -8.33
CA GLU A 351 -17.00 33.31 -9.05
C GLU A 351 -16.76 34.29 -10.19
N LEU A 352 -17.77 34.53 -11.04
CA LEU A 352 -17.67 35.46 -12.17
C LEU A 352 -17.24 36.87 -11.73
N LEU A 353 -17.86 37.40 -10.67
CA LEU A 353 -17.51 38.71 -10.11
C LEU A 353 -16.07 38.76 -9.61
N VAL A 354 -15.60 37.71 -8.93
CA VAL A 354 -14.22 37.66 -8.44
C VAL A 354 -13.22 37.58 -9.59
N ILE A 355 -13.49 36.74 -10.61
CA ILE A 355 -12.62 36.64 -11.80
C ILE A 355 -12.51 38.00 -12.49
N TYR A 356 -13.63 38.70 -12.71
CA TYR A 356 -13.65 40.05 -13.29
C TYR A 356 -12.87 41.07 -12.45
N SER A 357 -13.02 41.02 -11.12
CA SER A 357 -12.29 41.92 -10.22
C SER A 357 -10.77 41.71 -10.25
N LEU A 358 -10.31 40.50 -10.58
CA LEU A 358 -8.89 40.17 -10.67
C LEU A 358 -8.30 40.54 -12.02
N ASN A 359 -9.02 40.28 -13.12
CA ASN A 359 -8.59 40.68 -14.45
C ASN A 359 -9.80 41.00 -15.36
N ASN A 360 -10.13 42.28 -15.50
CA ASN A 360 -11.21 42.75 -16.37
C ASN A 360 -10.84 42.80 -17.86
N LYS A 361 -9.59 42.48 -18.23
CA LYS A 361 -9.11 42.47 -19.63
C LYS A 361 -9.28 41.12 -20.31
N LEU A 362 -9.85 40.12 -19.63
CA LEU A 362 -10.18 38.83 -20.23
C LEU A 362 -11.32 38.99 -21.25
N ASP A 363 -11.47 38.01 -22.14
CA ASP A 363 -12.50 38.02 -23.19
C ASP A 363 -13.89 37.68 -22.61
N TYR A 364 -14.50 38.63 -21.90
CA TYR A 364 -15.86 38.49 -21.39
C TYR A 364 -16.90 38.56 -22.50
N THR A 365 -17.82 37.59 -22.54
CA THR A 365 -18.97 37.68 -23.44
C THR A 365 -19.93 38.76 -22.95
N ILE A 366 -20.76 39.29 -23.86
CA ILE A 366 -21.80 40.26 -23.49
C ILE A 366 -22.75 39.69 -22.41
N SER A 367 -23.01 38.38 -22.42
CA SER A 367 -23.81 37.71 -21.39
C SER A 367 -23.15 37.79 -20.03
N ASN A 368 -21.84 37.51 -19.95
CA ASN A 368 -21.09 37.63 -18.69
C ASN A 368 -21.14 39.07 -18.17
N LEU A 369 -20.94 40.06 -19.04
CA LEU A 369 -20.96 41.47 -18.66
C LEU A 369 -22.36 41.92 -18.19
N ILE A 370 -23.44 41.41 -18.81
CA ILE A 370 -24.81 41.69 -18.36
C ILE A 370 -25.08 41.09 -16.97
N GLU A 371 -24.63 39.87 -16.70
CA GLU A 371 -24.76 39.23 -15.38
C GLU A 371 -24.06 40.07 -14.30
N ILE A 372 -22.84 40.53 -14.57
CA ILE A 372 -22.09 41.40 -13.67
C ILE A 372 -22.81 42.75 -13.49
N PHE A 373 -23.25 43.37 -14.60
CA PHE A 373 -23.93 44.67 -14.59
C PHE A 373 -25.20 44.67 -13.73
N ASN A 374 -26.02 43.62 -13.86
CA ASN A 374 -27.26 43.45 -13.10
C ASN A 374 -27.00 43.19 -11.61
N SER A 375 -25.85 42.59 -11.28
CA SER A 375 -25.50 42.25 -9.91
C SER A 375 -24.80 43.40 -9.17
N ASP A 376 -23.68 43.89 -9.71
CA ASP A 376 -22.91 44.98 -9.10
C ASP A 376 -22.17 45.79 -10.18
N LYS A 377 -22.88 46.74 -10.79
CA LYS A 377 -22.33 47.68 -11.77
C LYS A 377 -21.06 48.41 -11.30
N ARG A 378 -20.84 48.57 -9.98
CA ARG A 378 -19.71 49.34 -9.43
C ARG A 378 -18.36 48.66 -9.63
N VAL A 379 -18.34 47.35 -9.84
CA VAL A 379 -17.08 46.62 -10.08
C VAL A 379 -16.61 46.69 -11.54
N MET A 380 -17.46 47.17 -12.45
CA MET A 380 -17.19 47.19 -13.89
C MET A 380 -16.35 48.40 -14.32
N SER A 381 -15.56 48.21 -15.38
CA SER A 381 -14.92 49.32 -16.08
C SER A 381 -15.96 50.21 -16.77
N GLU A 382 -15.64 51.49 -16.97
CA GLU A 382 -16.52 52.41 -17.72
C GLU A 382 -16.76 51.92 -19.15
N GLU A 383 -15.74 51.36 -19.79
CA GLU A 383 -15.83 50.82 -21.15
C GLU A 383 -16.87 49.67 -21.22
N ASP A 384 -16.83 48.73 -20.29
CA ASP A 384 -17.76 47.61 -20.27
C ASP A 384 -19.16 48.02 -19.86
N ILE A 385 -19.29 49.01 -18.97
CA ILE A 385 -20.58 49.65 -18.65
C ILE A 385 -21.20 50.23 -19.93
N THR A 386 -20.41 50.96 -20.73
CA THR A 386 -20.87 51.53 -21.99
C THR A 386 -21.25 50.44 -22.99
N LYS A 387 -20.44 49.38 -23.14
CA LYS A 387 -20.76 48.23 -24.00
C LYS A 387 -22.10 47.60 -23.63
N VAL A 388 -22.33 47.30 -22.35
CA VAL A 388 -23.60 46.71 -21.88
C VAL A 388 -24.77 47.67 -22.07
N THR A 389 -24.59 48.95 -21.73
CA THR A 389 -25.65 49.96 -21.86
C THR A 389 -26.06 50.14 -23.33
N ASN A 390 -25.09 50.21 -24.25
CA ASN A 390 -25.37 50.28 -25.68
C ASN A 390 -26.11 49.04 -26.18
N HIS A 391 -25.67 47.85 -25.76
CA HIS A 391 -26.37 46.61 -26.10
C HIS A 391 -27.82 46.59 -25.62
N LEU A 392 -28.07 46.97 -24.36
CA LEU A 392 -29.42 47.04 -23.80
C LEU A 392 -30.28 48.09 -24.50
N ASN A 393 -29.71 49.26 -24.83
CA ASN A 393 -30.41 50.30 -25.59
C ASN A 393 -30.80 49.83 -26.99
N ASP A 394 -29.91 49.10 -27.68
CA ASP A 394 -30.21 48.55 -29.00
C ASP A 394 -31.30 47.48 -28.92
N VAL A 395 -31.26 46.61 -27.90
CA VAL A 395 -32.31 45.64 -27.61
C VAL A 395 -33.66 46.35 -27.36
N GLU A 396 -33.69 47.39 -26.53
CA GLU A 396 -34.91 48.19 -26.29
C GLU A 396 -35.41 48.88 -27.56
N LYS A 397 -34.52 49.42 -28.38
CA LYS A 397 -34.88 50.08 -29.64
C LYS A 397 -35.53 49.10 -30.60
N LEU A 398 -34.95 47.91 -30.77
CA LEU A 398 -35.52 46.85 -31.60
C LEU A 398 -36.88 46.39 -31.06
N HIS A 399 -37.02 46.23 -29.75
CA HIS A 399 -38.33 45.93 -29.13
C HIS A 399 -39.37 47.02 -29.44
N LYS A 400 -39.00 48.30 -29.32
CA LYS A 400 -39.90 49.42 -29.63
C LYS A 400 -40.32 49.40 -31.10
N GLU A 401 -39.38 49.22 -32.03
CA GLU A 401 -39.67 49.15 -33.47
C GLU A 401 -40.59 47.96 -33.82
N ILE A 402 -40.29 46.77 -33.31
CA ILE A 402 -41.13 45.59 -33.52
C ILE A 402 -42.54 45.83 -32.94
N ASN A 403 -42.64 46.40 -31.74
CA ASN A 403 -43.92 46.68 -31.10
C ASN A 403 -44.75 47.73 -31.84
N ILE A 404 -44.11 48.73 -32.47
CA ILE A 404 -44.79 49.70 -33.35
C ILE A 404 -45.38 48.98 -34.55
N LEU A 405 -44.58 48.17 -35.26
CA LEU A 405 -45.06 47.40 -36.42
C LEU A 405 -46.24 46.49 -36.05
N VAL A 406 -46.14 45.79 -34.92
CA VAL A 406 -47.21 44.95 -34.37
C VAL A 406 -48.45 45.78 -34.04
N GLY A 407 -48.28 46.95 -33.43
CA GLY A 407 -49.37 47.87 -33.08
C GLY A 407 -50.12 48.36 -34.32
N GLU A 408 -49.40 48.88 -35.31
CA GLU A 408 -49.98 49.36 -36.57
C GLU A 408 -50.72 48.25 -37.32
N MET A 409 -50.13 47.05 -37.40
CA MET A 409 -50.77 45.90 -38.03
C MET A 409 -52.00 45.42 -37.26
N SER A 410 -52.04 45.59 -35.94
CA SER A 410 -53.20 45.20 -35.13
C SER A 410 -54.35 46.19 -35.27
N GLN A 411 -54.06 47.49 -35.34
CA GLN A 411 -55.05 48.57 -35.36
C GLN A 411 -55.67 48.80 -36.74
N SER A 412 -55.08 48.28 -37.80
CA SER A 412 -55.50 48.51 -39.19
C SER A 412 -56.86 47.88 -39.56
N GLY A 413 -57.43 47.01 -38.72
CA GLY A 413 -58.64 46.24 -39.04
C GLY A 413 -58.46 45.18 -40.15
N VAL A 414 -57.22 45.00 -40.67
CA VAL A 414 -56.91 44.02 -41.73
C VAL A 414 -57.28 42.62 -41.29
N ARG A 415 -56.95 42.25 -40.04
CA ARG A 415 -57.22 40.90 -39.51
C ARG A 415 -58.70 40.49 -39.62
N GLU A 416 -59.62 41.42 -39.39
CA GLU A 416 -61.06 41.16 -39.45
C GLU A 416 -61.57 41.14 -40.90
N ASN A 417 -61.08 42.06 -41.71
CA ASN A 417 -61.49 42.22 -43.11
C ASN A 417 -60.82 41.20 -44.05
N MET A 418 -59.73 40.56 -43.64
CA MET A 418 -59.06 39.48 -44.36
C MET A 418 -59.96 38.28 -44.65
N LYS A 419 -61.00 38.06 -43.84
CA LYS A 419 -61.99 37.01 -44.08
C LYS A 419 -62.90 37.30 -45.29
N LYS A 420 -63.00 38.56 -45.72
CA LYS A 420 -63.85 39.02 -46.83
C LYS A 420 -63.15 38.94 -48.19
N ILE A 421 -61.83 38.79 -48.21
CA ILE A 421 -61.03 38.70 -49.43
C ILE A 421 -61.07 37.25 -49.94
N LYS A 422 -61.69 37.02 -51.10
CA LYS A 422 -61.68 35.73 -51.80
C LYS A 422 -60.44 35.61 -52.69
N ILE A 423 -59.27 35.32 -52.12
CA ILE A 423 -58.07 34.95 -52.89
C ILE A 423 -57.23 33.92 -52.12
N ASP A 424 -56.78 32.86 -52.79
CA ASP A 424 -55.73 31.93 -52.35
C ASP A 424 -54.35 32.46 -52.76
N SER A 425 -53.93 33.58 -52.17
CA SER A 425 -52.57 34.08 -52.37
C SER A 425 -51.67 33.60 -51.23
N ASN A 426 -50.45 33.19 -51.58
CA ASN A 426 -49.41 32.85 -50.60
C ASN A 426 -49.19 34.00 -49.58
N ASP A 427 -49.34 35.24 -50.04
CA ASP A 427 -49.31 36.47 -49.23
C ASP A 427 -50.34 36.45 -48.08
N LEU A 428 -51.58 36.03 -48.34
CA LEU A 428 -52.65 35.95 -47.33
C LEU A 428 -52.43 34.82 -46.33
N VAL A 429 -51.91 33.68 -46.78
CA VAL A 429 -51.56 32.55 -45.91
C VAL A 429 -50.42 32.93 -44.95
N ALA A 430 -49.39 33.61 -45.46
CA ALA A 430 -48.27 34.10 -44.66
C ALA A 430 -48.74 35.10 -43.58
N LEU A 431 -49.62 36.04 -43.94
CA LEU A 431 -50.16 37.00 -42.97
C LEU A 431 -51.05 36.32 -41.91
N LYS A 432 -51.93 35.40 -42.30
CA LYS A 432 -52.76 34.64 -41.34
C LYS A 432 -51.90 33.87 -40.34
N LYS A 433 -50.85 33.18 -40.82
CA LYS A 433 -49.89 32.49 -39.95
C LYS A 433 -49.18 33.47 -38.99
N PHE A 434 -48.77 34.64 -39.49
CA PHE A 434 -48.15 35.67 -38.66
C PHE A 434 -49.07 36.16 -37.53
N TYR A 435 -50.31 36.57 -37.85
CA TYR A 435 -51.28 37.03 -36.84
C TYR A 435 -51.54 35.95 -35.79
N ASN A 436 -51.75 34.70 -36.21
CA ASN A 436 -52.01 33.60 -35.29
C ASN A 436 -50.81 33.32 -34.37
N LYS A 437 -49.57 33.40 -34.89
CA LYS A 437 -48.35 33.07 -34.14
C LYS A 437 -47.89 34.21 -33.23
N HIS A 438 -47.96 35.46 -33.68
CA HIS A 438 -47.27 36.59 -33.03
C HIS A 438 -48.20 37.59 -32.35
N MET A 439 -49.48 37.68 -32.76
CA MET A 439 -50.43 38.63 -32.13
C MET A 439 -51.12 38.03 -30.92
N ALA A 440 -51.27 36.70 -30.85
CA ALA A 440 -51.76 36.01 -29.66
C ALA A 440 -50.72 35.93 -28.53
N HIS A 441 -49.42 36.06 -28.85
CA HIS A 441 -48.29 35.87 -27.93
C HIS A 441 -47.40 37.11 -27.83
N LYS A 442 -47.97 38.32 -27.76
CA LYS A 442 -47.23 39.59 -27.70
C LYS A 442 -46.16 39.63 -26.59
N ASN A 443 -46.39 38.91 -25.48
CA ASN A 443 -45.46 38.81 -24.36
C ASN A 443 -44.18 38.00 -24.66
N SER A 444 -44.15 37.16 -25.71
CA SER A 444 -42.95 36.38 -26.05
C SER A 444 -41.90 37.20 -26.81
N ILE A 445 -42.32 38.27 -27.49
CA ILE A 445 -41.43 39.18 -28.22
C ILE A 445 -40.57 39.93 -27.21
N ASN A 446 -41.18 40.52 -26.17
CA ASN A 446 -40.50 41.33 -25.15
C ASN A 446 -39.54 40.55 -24.23
N LYS A 447 -39.50 39.22 -24.32
CA LYS A 447 -38.58 38.36 -23.52
C LYS A 447 -37.29 38.02 -24.26
N GLU A 448 -37.20 38.29 -25.56
CA GLU A 448 -35.98 38.05 -26.33
C GLU A 448 -34.93 39.11 -25.99
N THR A 449 -33.74 38.67 -25.58
CA THR A 449 -32.61 39.54 -25.26
C THR A 449 -31.45 39.39 -26.25
N ASN A 450 -31.48 38.38 -27.12
CA ASN A 450 -30.46 38.22 -28.15
C ASN A 450 -30.70 39.22 -29.28
N LEU A 451 -29.73 40.13 -29.47
CA LEU A 451 -29.79 41.19 -30.47
C LEU A 451 -29.95 40.67 -31.91
N GLU A 452 -29.27 39.59 -32.26
CA GLU A 452 -29.28 39.07 -33.64
C GLU A 452 -30.64 38.42 -33.95
N ASN A 453 -31.18 37.65 -33.01
CA ASN A 453 -32.55 37.14 -33.10
C ASN A 453 -33.58 38.27 -33.22
N LEU A 454 -33.37 39.39 -32.52
CA LEU A 454 -34.25 40.56 -32.63
C LEU A 454 -34.15 41.25 -33.98
N LYS A 455 -32.95 41.37 -34.56
CA LYS A 455 -32.77 41.90 -35.92
C LYS A 455 -33.43 41.02 -36.96
N GLU A 456 -33.26 39.69 -36.88
CA GLU A 456 -33.94 38.75 -37.78
C GLU A 456 -35.46 38.85 -37.65
N LYS A 457 -35.97 38.93 -36.41
CA LYS A 457 -37.40 39.16 -36.15
C LYS A 457 -37.85 40.49 -36.73
N LEU A 458 -37.08 41.57 -36.60
CA LEU A 458 -37.43 42.87 -37.17
C LEU A 458 -37.53 42.78 -38.70
N ILE A 459 -36.55 42.18 -39.38
CA ILE A 459 -36.56 41.98 -40.84
C ILE A 459 -37.79 41.18 -41.26
N TYR A 460 -38.08 40.09 -40.55
CA TYR A 460 -39.27 39.29 -40.80
C TYR A 460 -40.55 40.12 -40.63
N PHE A 461 -40.69 40.88 -39.54
CA PHE A 461 -41.87 41.70 -39.27
C PHE A 461 -42.04 42.83 -40.28
N GLN A 462 -40.96 43.45 -40.75
CA GLN A 462 -40.99 44.43 -41.84
C GLN A 462 -41.44 43.81 -43.17
N SER A 463 -40.99 42.60 -43.49
CA SER A 463 -41.43 41.88 -44.70
C SER A 463 -42.93 41.59 -44.66
N VAL A 464 -43.42 41.14 -43.50
CA VAL A 464 -44.84 40.88 -43.26
C VAL A 464 -45.65 42.17 -43.31
N LYS A 465 -45.14 43.27 -42.76
CA LYS A 465 -45.76 44.60 -42.81
C LYS A 465 -45.99 45.07 -44.25
N LYS A 466 -45.03 44.85 -45.16
CA LYS A 466 -45.22 45.17 -46.59
C LYS A 466 -46.39 44.40 -47.20
N VAL A 467 -46.49 43.10 -46.88
CA VAL A 467 -47.62 42.27 -47.32
C VAL A 467 -48.93 42.75 -46.71
N HIS A 468 -48.92 43.06 -45.41
CA HIS A 468 -50.05 43.64 -44.70
C HIS A 468 -50.57 44.91 -45.36
N ASP A 469 -49.69 45.85 -45.68
CA ASP A 469 -50.08 47.13 -46.27
C ASP A 469 -50.60 46.98 -47.71
N LYS A 470 -50.04 46.05 -48.49
CA LYS A 470 -50.58 45.66 -49.80
C LYS A 470 -52.01 45.13 -49.66
N VAL A 471 -52.27 44.27 -48.67
CA VAL A 471 -53.62 43.75 -48.43
C VAL A 471 -54.56 44.84 -47.90
N LEU A 472 -54.10 45.72 -47.02
CA LEU A 472 -54.91 46.85 -46.53
C LEU A 472 -55.39 47.75 -47.68
N LYS A 473 -54.56 47.97 -48.70
CA LYS A 473 -54.94 48.71 -49.93
C LYS A 473 -55.95 47.98 -50.80
N LEU A 474 -56.09 46.66 -50.68
CA LEU A 474 -57.11 45.88 -51.39
C LEU A 474 -58.44 45.83 -50.62
N ILE A 475 -58.40 46.11 -49.31
CA ILE A 475 -59.57 46.13 -48.43
C ILE A 475 -60.24 47.52 -48.41
N LYS A 476 -59.43 48.59 -48.46
CA LYS A 476 -59.88 49.96 -48.67
C LYS A 476 -60.24 50.17 -50.13
#